data_AF-A0A0D3C0K6-F1
#
_entry.id   AF-A0A0D3C0K6-F1
#
_cell.length_a   1.000
_cell.length_b   1.000
_cell.length_c   1.000
_cell.angle_alpha   90.00
_cell.angle_beta   90.00
_cell.angle_gamma   90.00
#
_symmetry.space_group_name_H-M   'P 1'
#
loop_
_entity.id
_entity.type
_entity.pdbx_description
1 polymer ?
#
loop_
_entity_poly.entity_id
_entity_poly.type
_entity_poly.pdbx_seq_one_letter_code
_entity_poly.pdbx_strand_id
1 'polypeptide(L)'
;MQIERVHEDGSVVFQNGKTILADVIMHCTGYKYHFPFLETNGIISVDDNRVGPLYKHIFLHHLYQRSLHRYNMEGTEKWRKEMCLTSLMRKMAHPETYRDEWEDHHLVSQAYQDFSLYTHQQNMRLYVTPVTFEIVKILR
;
A
#
# COMPACT_ATOMS: atom_id res chain seq x y z
N MET A 1 5.28 19.31 -9.77
CA MET A 1 6.15 19.80 -10.86
C MET A 1 6.00 18.86 -12.03
N GLN A 2 5.69 19.36 -13.22
CA GLN A 2 5.52 18.54 -14.42
C GLN A 2 6.61 18.88 -15.43
N ILE A 3 7.27 17.87 -15.97
CA ILE A 3 8.29 18.02 -17.00
C ILE A 3 7.58 18.36 -18.32
N GLU A 4 8.09 19.37 -19.02
CA GLU A 4 7.64 19.75 -20.36
C GLU A 4 8.50 19.06 -21.43
N ARG A 5 9.83 19.12 -21.28
CA ARG A 5 10.79 18.53 -22.23
C ARG A 5 12.14 18.24 -21.58
N VAL A 6 12.87 17.30 -22.18
CA VAL A 6 14.24 16.93 -21.83
C VAL A 6 15.09 17.10 -23.09
N HIS A 7 16.27 17.71 -22.94
CA HIS A 7 17.19 17.99 -24.04
C HIS A 7 18.41 17.05 -23.99
N GLU A 8 19.10 16.92 -25.13
CA GLU A 8 20.29 16.06 -25.27
C GLU A 8 21.48 16.50 -24.41
N ASP A 9 21.52 17.77 -24.02
CA ASP A 9 22.56 18.34 -23.13
C ASP A 9 22.33 18.01 -21.64
N GLY A 10 21.31 17.20 -21.32
CA GLY A 10 20.94 16.84 -19.96
C GLY A 10 20.03 17.87 -19.26
N SER A 11 19.59 18.92 -19.97
CA SER A 11 18.67 19.91 -19.39
C SER A 11 17.22 19.42 -19.40
N VAL A 12 16.54 19.64 -18.28
CA VAL A 12 15.13 19.28 -18.04
C VAL A 12 14.35 20.56 -17.80
N VAL A 13 13.39 20.83 -18.68
CA VAL A 13 12.51 22.01 -18.62
C VAL A 13 11.18 21.60 -18.00
N PHE A 14 10.76 22.29 -16.95
CA PHE A 14 9.46 22.11 -16.30
C PHE A 14 8.44 23.11 -16.85
N GLN A 15 7.15 22.77 -16.78
CA GLN A 15 6.06 23.62 -17.27
C GLN A 15 5.98 25.00 -16.63
N ASN A 16 6.59 25.20 -15.45
CA ASN A 16 6.68 26.51 -14.81
C ASN A 16 7.86 27.35 -15.34
N GLY A 17 8.54 26.90 -16.41
CA GLY A 17 9.69 27.55 -17.01
C GLY A 17 11.03 27.31 -16.30
N LYS A 18 11.05 26.59 -15.17
CA LYS A 18 12.30 26.24 -14.49
C LYS A 18 13.06 25.21 -15.32
N THR A 19 14.39 25.35 -15.38
CA THR A 19 15.30 24.39 -16.00
C THR A 19 16.32 23.89 -14.98
N ILE A 20 16.60 22.58 -15.00
CA ILE A 20 17.67 21.95 -14.20
C ILE A 20 18.50 21.03 -15.08
N LEU A 21 19.72 20.68 -14.65
CA LEU A 21 20.49 19.57 -15.22
C LEU A 21 20.23 18.29 -14.42
N ALA A 22 20.13 17.15 -15.10
CA ALA A 22 19.95 15.85 -14.45
C ALA A 22 20.66 14.73 -15.23
N ASP A 23 21.37 13.86 -14.51
CA ASP A 23 22.02 12.68 -15.10
C ASP A 23 21.08 11.47 -15.21
N VAL A 24 20.05 11.40 -14.35
CA VAL A 24 19.16 10.25 -14.22
C VAL A 24 17.70 10.71 -14.16
N ILE A 25 16.84 10.03 -14.90
CA ILE A 25 15.38 10.19 -14.86
C ILE A 25 14.76 8.89 -14.34
N MET A 26 14.07 8.98 -13.20
CA MET A 26 13.36 7.84 -12.60
C MET A 26 11.84 8.01 -12.74
N HIS A 27 11.19 7.11 -13.47
CA HIS A 27 9.74 7.14 -13.66
C HIS A 27 9.00 6.51 -12.47
N CYS A 28 8.45 7.36 -11.60
CA CYS A 28 7.60 6.96 -10.47
C CYS A 28 6.09 7.13 -10.79
N THR A 29 5.67 6.80 -12.01
CA THR A 29 4.30 7.06 -12.52
C THR A 29 3.31 5.92 -12.25
N GLY A 30 3.64 5.00 -11.34
CA GLY A 30 2.80 3.86 -10.98
C GLY A 30 2.89 2.69 -11.97
N TYR A 31 1.91 1.78 -11.87
CA TYR A 31 1.85 0.52 -12.61
C TYR A 31 0.51 0.39 -13.34
N LYS A 32 0.45 -0.51 -14.33
CA LYS A 32 -0.79 -0.89 -15.03
C LYS A 32 -1.08 -2.37 -14.81
N TYR A 33 -2.36 -2.73 -14.70
CA TYR A 33 -2.76 -4.13 -14.69
C TYR A 33 -2.55 -4.75 -16.07
N HIS A 34 -1.90 -5.92 -16.10
CA HIS A 34 -1.65 -6.68 -17.33
C HIS A 34 -1.81 -8.17 -17.04
N PHE A 35 -2.74 -8.82 -17.74
CA PHE A 35 -3.09 -10.22 -17.54
C PHE A 35 -2.82 -11.02 -18.83
N PRO A 36 -1.55 -11.33 -19.17
CA PRO A 36 -1.17 -11.89 -20.47
C PRO A 36 -1.71 -13.29 -20.75
N PHE A 37 -2.13 -13.99 -19.70
CA PHE A 37 -2.67 -15.36 -19.76
C PHE A 37 -4.19 -15.40 -19.79
N LEU A 38 -4.87 -14.26 -19.67
CA LEU A 38 -6.32 -14.20 -19.64
C LEU A 38 -6.82 -13.61 -20.96
N GLU A 39 -7.39 -14.46 -21.81
CA GLU A 39 -8.15 -13.99 -22.97
C GLU A 39 -9.42 -13.30 -22.46
N THR A 40 -9.36 -11.97 -22.37
CA THR A 40 -10.46 -11.21 -21.78
C THR A 40 -11.64 -11.10 -22.72
N ASN A 41 -11.49 -11.32 -24.04
CA ASN A 41 -12.55 -11.22 -25.06
C ASN A 41 -13.46 -9.99 -24.90
N GLY A 42 -12.93 -8.88 -24.35
CA GLY A 42 -13.69 -7.68 -24.01
C GLY A 42 -14.61 -7.79 -22.77
N ILE A 43 -14.66 -8.94 -22.10
CA ILE A 43 -15.40 -9.19 -20.86
C ILE A 43 -14.75 -8.45 -19.69
N ILE A 44 -13.42 -8.33 -19.67
CA ILE A 44 -12.68 -7.60 -18.64
C ILE A 44 -12.02 -6.37 -19.28
N SER A 45 -12.40 -5.19 -18.81
CA SER A 45 -11.76 -3.91 -19.11
C SER A 45 -10.91 -3.44 -17.94
N VAL A 46 -9.82 -2.74 -18.25
CA VAL A 46 -9.04 -1.98 -17.27
C VAL A 46 -9.22 -0.52 -17.61
N ASP A 47 -9.93 0.20 -16.76
CA ASP A 47 -10.13 1.66 -16.87
C ASP A 47 -9.66 2.32 -15.58
N ASP A 48 -8.83 3.36 -15.69
CA ASP A 48 -8.19 4.06 -14.56
C ASP A 48 -7.63 3.12 -13.46
N ASN A 49 -6.86 2.11 -13.88
CA ASN A 49 -6.31 1.06 -12.99
C ASN A 49 -7.37 0.30 -12.16
N ARG A 50 -8.62 0.26 -12.61
CA ARG A 50 -9.67 -0.62 -12.08
C ARG A 50 -9.98 -1.70 -13.09
N VAL A 51 -9.86 -2.94 -12.64
CA VAL A 51 -10.25 -4.12 -13.41
C VAL A 51 -11.74 -4.34 -13.21
N GLY A 52 -12.50 -4.32 -14.30
CA GLY A 52 -13.95 -4.45 -14.29
C GLY A 52 -14.46 -5.33 -15.43
N PRO A 53 -15.64 -5.95 -15.28
CA PRO A 53 -16.49 -5.96 -14.09
C PRO A 53 -16.05 -7.04 -13.09
N LEU A 54 -15.63 -6.60 -11.89
CA LEU A 54 -15.37 -7.46 -10.73
C LEU A 54 -16.30 -7.07 -9.58
N TYR A 55 -17.13 -8.02 -9.12
CA TYR A 55 -17.94 -7.84 -7.91
C TYR A 55 -17.02 -7.76 -6.68
N LYS A 56 -17.15 -6.67 -5.90
CA LYS A 56 -16.31 -6.36 -4.72
C LYS A 56 -14.79 -6.47 -4.98
N HIS A 57 -14.34 -6.24 -6.21
CA HIS A 57 -12.94 -6.40 -6.63
C HIS A 57 -12.38 -7.83 -6.53
N ILE A 58 -13.23 -8.85 -6.30
CA ILE A 58 -12.78 -10.22 -5.99
C ILE A 58 -13.42 -11.26 -6.92
N PHE A 59 -14.72 -11.16 -7.25
CA PHE A 59 -15.42 -12.21 -7.99
C PHE A 59 -16.05 -11.75 -9.30
N LEU A 60 -16.02 -12.62 -10.32
CA LEU A 60 -16.91 -12.49 -11.47
C LEU A 60 -18.36 -12.75 -10.99
N HIS A 61 -19.31 -11.93 -11.47
CA HIS A 61 -20.68 -11.78 -10.93
C HIS A 61 -21.45 -13.11 -10.70
N HIS A 62 -21.13 -14.18 -11.43
CA HIS A 62 -21.86 -15.46 -11.37
C HIS A 62 -21.48 -16.42 -10.22
N LEU A 63 -20.41 -16.15 -9.45
CA LEU A 63 -19.94 -17.05 -8.37
C LEU A 63 -20.40 -16.66 -6.95
N TYR A 64 -21.24 -15.63 -6.84
CA TYR A 64 -21.47 -14.89 -5.59
C TYR A 64 -22.41 -15.56 -4.57
N GLN A 65 -23.50 -16.21 -4.99
CA GLN A 65 -24.57 -16.61 -4.06
C GLN A 65 -24.17 -17.69 -3.04
N ARG A 66 -23.06 -18.41 -3.25
CA ARG A 66 -22.63 -19.53 -2.38
C ARG A 66 -21.72 -19.15 -1.22
N SER A 67 -21.16 -17.94 -1.21
CA SER A 67 -20.04 -17.60 -0.31
C SER A 67 -20.40 -16.73 0.91
N LEU A 68 -21.49 -15.96 0.86
CA LEU A 68 -21.78 -14.96 1.91
C LEU A 68 -22.39 -15.52 3.20
N HIS A 69 -23.04 -16.68 3.18
CA HIS A 69 -23.63 -17.23 4.40
C HIS A 69 -22.58 -17.85 5.36
N ARG A 70 -21.31 -17.88 4.97
CA ARG A 70 -20.26 -18.65 5.67
C ARG A 70 -19.25 -17.82 6.47
N TYR A 71 -19.17 -16.52 6.22
CA TYR A 71 -18.17 -15.66 6.88
C TYR A 71 -18.85 -14.44 7.50
N ASN A 72 -19.27 -14.61 8.75
CA ASN A 72 -19.57 -13.51 9.66
C ASN A 72 -18.24 -12.79 10.00
N MET A 73 -17.71 -12.01 9.06
CA MET A 73 -16.55 -11.15 9.29
C MET A 73 -17.04 -9.93 10.07
N GLU A 74 -16.87 -9.97 11.39
CA GLU A 74 -17.04 -8.79 12.24
C GLU A 74 -16.17 -7.63 11.74
N GLY A 75 -16.71 -6.41 11.83
CA GLY A 75 -16.13 -5.22 11.21
C GLY A 75 -14.68 -4.96 11.65
N THR A 76 -13.87 -4.48 10.70
CA THR A 76 -12.44 -4.15 10.87
C THR A 76 -12.14 -3.45 12.20
N GLU A 77 -11.09 -3.91 12.91
CA GLU A 77 -10.72 -3.39 14.23
C GLU A 77 -10.51 -1.86 14.17
N LYS A 78 -11.08 -1.12 15.14
CA LYS A 78 -11.04 0.34 15.15
C LYS A 78 -9.60 0.88 15.19
N TRP A 79 -8.75 0.26 16.01
CA TRP A 79 -7.35 0.65 16.16
C TRP A 79 -6.55 0.54 14.85
N ARG A 80 -6.87 -0.42 13.96
CA ARG A 80 -6.22 -0.54 12.64
C ARG A 80 -6.56 0.62 11.72
N LYS A 81 -7.83 1.04 11.70
CA LYS A 81 -8.28 2.19 10.91
C LYS A 81 -7.58 3.46 11.37
N GLU A 82 -7.51 3.67 12.67
CA GLU A 82 -6.90 4.84 13.27
C GLU A 82 -5.39 4.89 13.04
N MET A 83 -4.70 3.75 13.20
CA MET A 83 -3.26 3.64 12.91
C MET A 83 -2.96 3.94 11.43
N CYS A 84 -3.77 3.43 10.50
CA CYS A 84 -3.63 3.72 9.07
C CYS A 84 -3.80 5.21 8.76
N LEU A 85 -4.88 5.82 9.27
CA LEU A 85 -5.17 7.24 9.05
C LEU A 85 -4.11 8.15 9.66
N THR A 86 -3.70 7.87 10.90
CA THR A 86 -2.68 8.66 11.60
C THR A 86 -1.33 8.57 10.88
N SER A 87 -0.94 7.37 10.45
CA SER A 87 0.28 7.17 9.66
C SER A 87 0.24 7.94 8.34
N LEU A 88 -0.91 7.96 7.66
CA LEU A 88 -1.09 8.73 6.43
C LEU A 88 -0.93 10.22 6.67
N MET A 89 -1.59 10.76 7.71
CA MET A 89 -1.53 12.18 8.05
C MET A 89 -0.10 12.60 8.42
N ARG A 90 0.62 11.79 9.20
CA ARG A 90 2.03 12.06 9.53
C ARG A 90 2.93 12.00 8.31
N LYS A 91 2.74 11.03 7.41
CA LYS A 91 3.50 10.98 6.15
C LYS A 91 3.28 12.24 5.31
N MET A 92 2.08 12.81 5.33
CA MET A 92 1.79 14.05 4.62
C MET A 92 2.42 15.28 5.30
N ALA A 93 2.41 15.34 6.64
CA ALA A 93 2.96 16.47 7.40
C ALA A 93 4.49 16.43 7.53
N HIS A 94 5.05 15.24 7.72
CA HIS A 94 6.46 14.98 8.05
C HIS A 94 6.99 13.79 7.22
N PRO A 95 7.04 13.90 5.88
CA PRO A 95 7.39 12.79 4.98
C PRO A 95 8.78 12.17 5.24
N GLU A 96 9.70 12.95 5.83
CA GLU A 96 11.06 12.50 6.14
C GLU A 96 11.16 11.76 7.49
N THR A 97 10.33 12.11 8.49
CA THR A 97 10.48 11.59 9.87
C THR A 97 9.33 10.71 10.35
N TYR A 98 8.21 10.61 9.62
CA TYR A 98 7.01 9.87 10.06
C TYR A 98 7.23 8.39 10.41
N ARG A 99 8.35 7.80 9.98
CA ARG A 99 8.71 6.40 10.27
C ARG A 99 9.43 6.24 11.60
N ASP A 100 10.06 7.29 12.09
CA ASP A 100 10.90 7.25 13.30
C ASP A 100 10.21 7.98 14.47
N GLU A 101 9.40 8.99 14.15
CA GLU A 101 8.69 9.82 15.14
C GLU A 101 7.18 9.55 15.11
N TRP A 102 6.64 9.02 16.21
CA TRP A 102 5.21 8.77 16.36
C TRP A 102 4.72 8.94 17.81
N GLU A 103 3.45 9.32 17.97
CA GLU A 103 2.81 9.58 19.28
C GLU A 103 1.64 8.62 19.59
N ASP A 104 1.38 7.64 18.73
CA ASP A 104 0.25 6.70 18.82
C ASP A 104 0.60 5.42 19.62
N HIS A 105 1.45 5.54 20.64
CA HIS A 105 1.81 4.43 21.53
C HIS A 105 0.58 3.74 22.14
N HIS A 106 -0.52 4.47 22.35
CA HIS A 106 -1.78 3.93 22.85
C HIS A 106 -2.46 2.99 21.83
N LEU A 107 -2.40 3.27 20.52
CA LEU A 107 -2.94 2.39 19.47
C LEU A 107 -2.11 1.10 19.34
N VAL A 108 -0.79 1.23 19.46
CA VAL A 108 0.12 0.07 19.50
C VAL A 108 -0.21 -0.81 20.70
N SER A 109 -0.49 -0.21 21.86
CA SER A 109 -0.88 -0.92 23.08
C SER A 109 -2.24 -1.63 22.92
N GLN A 110 -3.23 -0.98 22.29
CA GLN A 110 -4.52 -1.60 21.97
C GLN A 110 -4.36 -2.80 21.02
N ALA A 111 -3.49 -2.68 20.01
CA ALA A 111 -3.17 -3.78 19.10
C ALA A 111 -2.57 -4.98 19.86
N TYR A 112 -1.60 -4.73 20.75
CA TYR A 112 -1.00 -5.80 21.56
C TYR A 112 -2.02 -6.48 22.48
N GLN A 113 -2.92 -5.72 23.11
CA GLN A 113 -3.98 -6.27 23.94
C GLN A 113 -4.91 -7.17 23.12
N ASP A 114 -5.35 -6.70 21.96
CA ASP A 114 -6.20 -7.46 21.04
C ASP A 114 -5.50 -8.74 20.56
N PHE A 115 -4.23 -8.64 20.13
CA PHE A 115 -3.42 -9.79 19.74
C PHE A 115 -3.24 -10.83 20.85
N SER A 116 -3.14 -10.40 22.12
CA SER A 116 -3.00 -11.31 23.24
C SER A 116 -4.22 -12.24 23.40
N LEU A 117 -5.42 -11.78 23.05
CA LEU A 117 -6.65 -12.58 23.13
C LEU A 117 -6.60 -13.78 22.18
N TYR A 118 -6.04 -13.61 20.98
CA TYR A 118 -5.86 -14.70 20.00
C TYR A 118 -4.82 -15.72 20.48
N THR A 119 -3.78 -15.29 21.19
CA THR A 119 -2.76 -16.19 21.75
C THR A 119 -3.25 -17.00 22.96
N HIS A 120 -4.29 -16.54 23.66
CA HIS A 120 -4.93 -17.31 24.72
C HIS A 120 -5.94 -18.33 24.19
N GLN A 121 -6.56 -18.06 23.03
CA GLN A 121 -7.52 -18.97 22.39
C GLN A 121 -6.85 -20.11 21.60
N GLN A 122 -5.62 -19.92 21.13
CA GLN A 122 -4.82 -20.95 20.47
C GLN A 122 -3.66 -21.30 21.39
N ASN A 123 -3.62 -22.51 21.94
CA ASN A 123 -2.59 -22.97 22.89
C ASN A 123 -1.22 -23.14 22.20
N MET A 124 -0.67 -22.06 21.62
CA MET A 124 0.53 -22.02 20.81
C MET A 124 1.53 -21.05 21.47
N ARG A 125 2.55 -21.60 22.11
CA ARG A 125 3.72 -20.82 22.57
C ARG A 125 4.46 -20.30 21.34
N LEU A 126 4.26 -19.04 21.00
CA LEU A 126 5.14 -18.33 20.08
C LEU A 126 6.32 -17.76 20.87
N TYR A 127 7.52 -18.25 20.60
CA TYR A 127 8.74 -17.54 20.95
C TYR A 127 8.79 -16.28 20.10
N VAL A 128 8.34 -15.16 20.66
CA VAL A 128 8.53 -13.85 20.04
C VAL A 128 10.00 -13.49 20.21
N THR A 129 10.83 -13.89 19.26
CA THR A 129 12.16 -13.27 19.11
C THR A 129 11.92 -11.87 18.54
N PRO A 130 12.39 -10.79 19.20
CA PRO A 130 12.35 -9.46 18.59
C PRO A 130 13.18 -9.52 17.32
N VAL A 131 12.53 -9.32 16.17
CA VAL A 131 13.23 -9.13 14.91
C VAL A 131 13.92 -7.77 15.00
N THR A 132 15.18 -7.77 15.44
CA THR A 132 16.09 -6.67 15.17
C THR A 132 16.11 -6.45 13.66
N PHE A 133 15.65 -5.29 13.21
CA PHE A 133 15.82 -4.83 11.83
C PHE A 133 17.33 -4.74 11.55
N GLU A 134 17.91 -5.78 10.95
CA GLU A 134 19.20 -5.64 10.28
C GLU A 134 18.98 -4.77 9.04
N ILE A 135 19.39 -3.51 9.15
CA ILE A 135 19.62 -2.65 7.99
C ILE A 135 20.79 -3.28 7.24
N VAL A 136 20.51 -4.05 6.19
CA VAL A 136 21.50 -4.40 5.19
C VAL A 136 21.93 -3.09 4.54
N LYS A 137 23.08 -2.58 5.00
CA LYS A 137 23.84 -1.51 4.40
C LYS A 137 24.22 -1.97 2.99
N ILE A 138 23.48 -1.56 1.96
CA ILE A 138 23.97 -1.66 0.59
C ILE A 138 25.10 -0.63 0.47
N LEU A 139 26.33 -1.12 0.65
CA LEU A 139 27.52 -0.42 0.21
C LEU A 139 27.82 -0.84 -1.22
N ARG A 140 27.97 0.19 -2.06
CA ARG A 140 28.33 0.23 -3.49
C ARG A 140 27.16 0.25 -4.46
#